data_AF-A0A158PEF8-F1
#
_entry.id   AF-A0A158PEF8-F1
#
_cell.length_a   1.000
_cell.length_b   1.000
_cell.length_c   1.000
_cell.angle_alpha   90.00
_cell.angle_beta   90.00
_cell.angle_gamma   90.00
#
_symmetry.space_group_name_H-M   'P 1'
#
loop_
_entity.id
_entity.type
_entity.pdbx_description
1 polymer ?
#
loop_
_entity_poly.entity_id
_entity_poly.type
_entity_poly.pdbx_seq_one_letter_code
_entity_poly.pdbx_strand_id
1 'polypeptide(L)'
;MNLADSKDELCQNSLNKIYSDLLHLITSFEKGSGSELTVRLRQVESGLEQLRESIRSIPDIQNNEQRQRDKIASLYRFVLDMLIPNPRVNPLAGLYQDTR
;
A
#
# COMPACT_ATOMS: atom_id res chain seq x y z
N MET A 1 -11.31 2.80 -15.47
CA MET A 1 -11.68 2.93 -14.05
C MET A 1 -10.42 2.69 -13.25
N ASN A 2 -10.01 3.63 -12.40
CA ASN A 2 -8.72 3.55 -11.71
C ASN A 2 -8.79 2.50 -10.58
N LEU A 3 -7.70 1.77 -10.32
CA LEU A 3 -7.68 0.70 -9.31
C LEU A 3 -7.92 1.25 -7.88
N ALA A 4 -7.54 2.50 -7.65
CA ALA A 4 -7.79 3.22 -6.40
C ALA A 4 -9.28 3.53 -6.22
N ASP A 5 -9.95 4.03 -7.27
CA ASP A 5 -11.40 4.32 -7.26
C ASP A 5 -12.21 3.06 -6.93
N SER A 6 -11.79 1.90 -7.46
CA SER A 6 -12.44 0.62 -7.21
C SER A 6 -12.31 0.13 -5.76
N LYS A 7 -11.21 0.45 -5.05
CA LYS A 7 -11.01 0.02 -3.65
C LYS A 7 -11.72 0.93 -2.66
N ASP A 8 -11.77 2.23 -2.95
CA ASP A 8 -12.54 3.18 -2.16
C ASP A 8 -14.04 2.83 -2.22
N GLU A 9 -14.55 2.53 -3.42
CA GLU A 9 -15.94 2.10 -3.62
C GLU A 9 -16.27 0.80 -2.84
N LEU A 10 -15.36 -0.17 -2.79
CA LEU A 10 -15.52 -1.39 -1.99
C LEU A 10 -15.58 -1.10 -0.47
N CYS A 11 -14.73 -0.20 0.02
CA CYS A 11 -14.75 0.20 1.42
C CYS A 11 -16.05 0.94 1.77
N GLN A 12 -16.48 1.87 0.92
CA GLN A 12 -17.75 2.59 1.08
C GLN A 12 -18.96 1.66 1.07
N ASN A 13 -18.99 0.70 0.15
CA ASN A 13 -20.05 -0.31 0.10
C ASN A 13 -20.10 -1.18 1.37
N SER A 14 -18.93 -1.56 1.89
CA SER A 14 -18.84 -2.32 3.14
C SER A 14 -19.33 -1.50 4.35
N LEU A 15 -18.95 -0.22 4.43
CA LEU A 15 -19.43 0.70 5.47
C LEU A 15 -20.94 0.90 5.42
N ASN A 16 -21.49 1.14 4.22
CA ASN A 16 -22.94 1.30 4.03
C ASN A 16 -23.72 0.06 4.49
N LYS A 17 -23.17 -1.14 4.21
CA LYS A 17 -23.78 -2.39 4.66
C LYS A 17 -23.75 -2.53 6.18
N ILE A 18 -22.60 -2.28 6.82
CA ILE A 18 -22.47 -2.29 8.29
C ILE A 18 -23.48 -1.30 8.91
N TYR A 19 -23.59 -0.09 8.36
CA TYR A 19 -24.53 0.92 8.83
C TYR A 19 -25.99 0.43 8.76
N SER A 20 -26.38 -0.16 7.62
CA SER A 20 -27.72 -0.74 7.44
C SER A 20 -27.98 -1.88 8.43
N ASP A 21 -27.02 -2.77 8.63
CA ASP A 21 -27.14 -3.90 9.56
C ASP A 21 -27.25 -3.42 11.03
N LEU A 22 -26.52 -2.37 11.41
CA LEU A 22 -26.64 -1.71 12.72
C LEU A 22 -28.02 -1.05 12.92
N LEU A 23 -28.54 -0.37 11.90
CA LEU A 23 -29.88 0.23 11.98
C LEU A 23 -30.97 -0.85 12.17
N HIS A 24 -30.84 -1.97 11.45
CA HIS A 24 -31.74 -3.11 11.62
C HIS A 24 -31.60 -3.76 13.00
N LEU A 25 -30.38 -3.86 13.52
CA LEU A 25 -30.11 -4.38 14.87
C LEU A 25 -30.84 -3.56 15.94
N ILE A 26 -30.73 -2.23 15.90
CA ILE A 26 -31.41 -1.32 16.83
C ILE A 26 -32.93 -1.52 16.75
N THR A 27 -33.47 -1.61 15.53
CA THR A 27 -34.90 -1.83 15.31
C THR A 27 -35.37 -3.20 15.85
N SER A 28 -34.59 -4.26 15.66
CA SER A 28 -34.90 -5.60 16.17
C SER A 28 -34.81 -5.69 17.69
N PHE A 29 -33.89 -4.93 18.31
CA PHE A 29 -33.79 -4.78 19.75
C PHE A 29 -35.04 -4.12 20.33
N GLU A 30 -35.47 -2.99 19.76
CA GLU A 30 -36.67 -2.27 20.19
C GLU A 30 -37.94 -3.12 20.07
N LYS A 31 -37.98 -4.05 19.10
CA LYS A 31 -39.10 -4.97 18.88
C LYS A 31 -39.02 -6.26 19.70
N GLY A 32 -37.96 -6.48 20.48
CA GLY A 32 -37.79 -7.64 21.35
C GLY A 32 -37.52 -8.98 20.63
N SER A 33 -37.07 -8.95 19.37
CA SER A 33 -36.83 -10.16 18.56
C SER A 33 -35.38 -10.67 18.75
N GLY A 34 -35.13 -11.44 19.82
CA GLY A 34 -33.77 -11.89 20.17
C GLY A 34 -33.07 -12.78 19.13
N SER A 35 -33.82 -13.58 18.37
CA SER A 35 -33.27 -14.39 17.27
C SER A 35 -32.82 -13.52 16.09
N GLU A 36 -33.61 -12.50 15.75
CA GLU A 36 -33.25 -11.53 14.71
C GLU A 36 -32.05 -10.69 15.14
N LEU A 37 -31.99 -10.28 16.41
CA LEU A 37 -30.84 -9.59 17.00
C LEU A 37 -29.54 -10.37 16.81
N THR A 38 -29.57 -11.68 17.09
CA THR A 38 -28.40 -12.57 16.95
C THR A 38 -27.94 -12.67 15.49
N VAL A 39 -28.88 -12.74 14.53
CA VAL A 39 -28.56 -12.77 13.10
C VAL A 39 -27.94 -11.45 12.66
N ARG A 40 -28.50 -10.31 13.09
CA ARG A 40 -27.97 -8.98 12.74
C ARG A 40 -26.57 -8.73 13.31
N LEU A 41 -26.29 -9.17 14.55
CA LEU A 41 -24.95 -9.09 15.12
C LEU A 41 -23.91 -9.83 14.27
N ARG A 42 -24.22 -11.06 13.84
CA ARG A 42 -23.33 -11.82 12.94
C ARG A 42 -23.11 -11.15 11.59
N GLN A 43 -24.14 -10.48 11.06
CA GLN A 43 -24.01 -9.72 9.81
C GLN A 43 -23.06 -8.53 9.98
N VAL A 44 -23.16 -7.80 11.09
CA VAL A 44 -22.22 -6.72 11.45
C VAL A 44 -20.80 -7.23 11.60
N GLU A 45 -20.59 -8.33 12.34
CA GLU A 45 -19.27 -8.96 12.49
C GLU A 45 -18.66 -9.34 11.13
N SER A 46 -19.46 -9.96 10.26
CA SER A 46 -19.02 -10.31 8.91
C SER A 46 -18.67 -9.07 8.07
N GLY A 47 -19.47 -8.02 8.15
CA GLY A 47 -19.22 -6.75 7.45
C GLY A 47 -17.92 -6.09 7.93
N LEU A 48 -17.66 -6.10 9.25
CA LEU A 48 -16.42 -5.56 9.83
C LEU A 48 -15.18 -6.34 9.37
N GLU A 49 -15.26 -7.67 9.29
CA GLU A 49 -14.15 -8.48 8.78
C GLU A 49 -13.87 -8.20 7.30
N GLN A 50 -14.93 -8.06 6.48
CA GLN A 50 -14.81 -7.67 5.07
C GLN A 50 -14.18 -6.29 4.88
N LEU A 51 -14.59 -5.31 5.71
CA LEU A 51 -14.01 -3.98 5.70
C LEU A 51 -12.51 -4.03 6.09
N ARG A 52 -12.17 -4.79 7.14
CA ARG A 52 -10.78 -4.94 7.58
C ARG A 52 -9.88 -5.49 6.48
N GLU A 53 -10.36 -6.51 5.76
CA GLU A 53 -9.60 -7.10 4.67
C GLU A 53 -9.50 -6.16 3.46
N SER A 54 -10.58 -5.43 3.17
CA SER A 54 -10.57 -4.40 2.12
C SER A 54 -9.53 -3.32 2.38
N ILE A 55 -9.44 -2.83 3.63
CA ILE A 55 -8.43 -1.86 4.06
C ILE A 55 -7.02 -2.43 3.94
N ARG A 56 -6.77 -3.68 4.36
CA ARG A 56 -5.46 -4.34 4.22
C ARG A 56 -5.03 -4.50 2.76
N SER A 57 -5.99 -4.65 1.86
CA SER A 57 -5.70 -4.78 0.43
C SER A 57 -5.29 -3.45 -0.22
N ILE A 58 -5.49 -2.31 0.44
CA ILE A 58 -5.09 -0.99 -0.09
C ILE A 58 -3.56 -0.96 -0.18
N PRO A 59 -2.98 -0.73 -1.38
CA PRO A 59 -1.54 -0.75 -1.54
C PRO A 59 -0.89 0.32 -0.68
N ASP A 60 0.19 -0.05 0.01
CA ASP A 60 1.03 0.93 0.71
C ASP A 60 1.88 1.69 -0.32
N ILE A 61 1.29 2.77 -0.85
CA ILE A 61 1.89 3.60 -1.88
C ILE A 61 3.21 4.20 -1.39
N GLN A 62 3.29 4.62 -0.12
CA GLN A 62 4.47 5.27 0.44
C GLN A 62 5.66 4.31 0.52
N ASN A 63 5.45 3.08 1.01
CA ASN A 63 6.51 2.07 1.04
C ASN A 63 6.94 1.62 -0.37
N ASN A 64 6.00 1.51 -1.30
CA ASN A 64 6.32 1.19 -2.69
C ASN A 64 7.11 2.30 -3.39
N GLU A 65 6.77 3.55 -3.13
CA GLU A 65 7.48 4.71 -3.66
C GLU A 65 8.92 4.78 -3.12
N GLN A 66 9.12 4.57 -1.82
CA GLN A 66 10.46 4.53 -1.23
C GLN A 66 11.32 3.41 -1.83
N ARG A 67 10.77 2.20 -1.98
CA ARG A 67 11.46 1.08 -2.65
C ARG A 67 11.86 1.42 -4.08
N GLN A 68 10.99 2.11 -4.82
CA GLN A 68 11.33 2.56 -6.17
C GLN A 68 12.44 3.61 -6.17
N ARG A 69 12.39 4.59 -5.25
CA ARG A 69 13.46 5.58 -5.08
C ARG A 69 14.81 4.91 -4.77
N ASP A 70 14.84 3.95 -3.86
CA ASP A 70 16.06 3.22 -3.49
C ASP A 70 16.63 2.45 -4.68
N LYS A 71 15.76 1.80 -5.47
CA LYS A 71 16.15 1.08 -6.69
C LYS A 71 16.74 2.04 -7.73
N ILE A 72 16.12 3.19 -7.95
CA ILE A 72 16.60 4.22 -8.85
C ILE A 72 17.98 4.74 -8.40
N ALA A 73 18.14 5.06 -7.11
CA ALA A 73 19.42 5.50 -6.56
C ALA A 73 20.54 4.45 -6.74
N SER A 74 20.22 3.18 -6.53
CA SER A 74 21.15 2.07 -6.78
C SER A 74 21.54 1.96 -8.26
N LEU A 75 20.59 2.15 -9.18
CA LEU A 75 20.87 2.12 -10.62
C LEU A 75 21.75 3.30 -11.05
N TYR A 76 21.48 4.50 -10.54
CA TYR A 76 22.34 5.67 -10.78
C TYR A 76 23.77 5.44 -10.30
N ARG A 77 23.95 4.86 -9.10
CA ARG A 77 25.25 4.50 -8.55
C ARG A 77 26.02 3.56 -9.49
N PHE A 78 25.36 2.48 -9.93
CA PHE A 78 25.95 1.50 -10.84
C PHE A 78 26.39 2.12 -12.17
N VAL A 79 25.56 3.00 -12.75
CA VAL A 79 25.89 3.71 -13.99
C VAL A 79 27.06 4.67 -13.77
N LEU A 80 27.10 5.40 -12.65
CA LEU A 80 28.19 6.31 -12.31
C LEU A 80 29.52 5.56 -12.16
N ASP A 81 29.52 4.43 -11.45
CA ASP A 81 30.70 3.58 -11.25
C ASP A 81 31.23 2.99 -12.58
N MET A 82 30.35 2.77 -13.57
CA MET A 82 30.72 2.32 -14.91
C MET A 82 31.29 3.45 -15.79
N LEU A 83 30.84 4.69 -15.59
CA LEU A 83 31.24 5.84 -16.40
C LEU A 83 32.51 6.55 -15.91
N ILE A 84 32.97 6.30 -14.67
CA ILE A 84 34.23 6.83 -14.15
C ILE A 84 35.35 5.79 -14.39
N PRO A 85 36.30 6.04 -15.31
CA PRO A 85 37.42 5.14 -15.53
C PRO A 85 38.28 5.09 -14.26
N ASN A 86 38.56 3.89 -13.79
CA ASN A 86 39.43 3.64 -12.64
C ASN A 86 40.83 4.27 -12.89
N PRO A 87 41.26 5.29 -12.13
CA PRO A 87 42.51 6.00 -12.39
C PRO A 87 43.76 5.14 -12.15
N ARG A 88 43.60 3.95 -11.55
CA ARG A 88 44.70 2.98 -11.35
C ARG A 88 45.04 2.17 -12.61
N VAL A 89 44.27 2.31 -13.68
CA VAL A 89 44.47 1.58 -14.95
C VAL A 89 44.82 2.53 -16.10
N ASN A 90 45.24 3.76 -15.80
CA ASN A 90 45.70 4.72 -16.81
C ASN A 90 47.22 4.61 -17.01
N PRO A 91 47.72 3.96 -18.07
CA PRO A 91 49.15 3.84 -18.33
C PRO A 91 49.85 5.17 -18.65
N LEU A 92 49.11 6.27 -18.77
CA LEU A 92 49.65 7.61 -19.06
C LEU A 92 49.91 8.47 -17.82
N ALA A 93 49.60 7.99 -16.61
CA ALA A 93 49.85 8.75 -15.37
C ALA A 93 51.34 8.94 -15.03
N GLY A 94 52.23 8.14 -15.64
CA GLY A 94 53.69 8.24 -15.45
C GLY A 94 54.40 9.25 -16.36
N LEU A 95 53.71 9.91 -17.29
CA LEU A 95 54.34 10.79 -18.29
C LEU A 95 54.33 12.29 -17.91
N TYR A 96 53.75 12.65 -16.77
CA TYR A 96 53.67 14.05 -16.29
C TYR A 96 54.61 14.36 -15.11
N GLN A 97 55.67 13.57 -14.90
CA GLN A 97 56.67 13.86 -13.85
C GLN A 97 58.06 14.28 -14.34
N ASP A 98 58.34 14.28 -15.64
CA ASP A 98 59.60 14.82 -16.16
C ASP A 98 59.37 16.06 -17.02
N THR A 99 59.42 17.22 -16.37
CA THR A 99 59.85 18.47 -16.99
C THR A 99 60.46 19.33 -15.89
N ARG A 100 61.73 19.03 -15.59
CA ARG A 100 62.67 19.99 -14.99
C ARG A 100 63.07 21.03 -16.03
#